data_AF-A0A8C4VTL9-F1
#
_entry.id   AF-A0A8C4VTL9-F1
#
_cell.length_a   1.000
_cell.length_b   1.000
_cell.length_c   1.000
_cell.angle_alpha   90.00
_cell.angle_beta   90.00
_cell.angle_gamma   90.00
#
_symmetry.space_group_name_H-M   'P 1'
#
loop_
_entity.id
_entity.type
_entity.pdbx_description
1 polymer ?
#
loop_
_entity_poly.entity_id
_entity_poly.type
_entity_poly.pdbx_seq_one_letter_code
_entity_poly.pdbx_strand_id
1 'polypeptide(L)'
;IRYGAWYLDPKTWRKQKVNEPLEDPKAAADAIQNLRKRFSEKVLQASLESLWPQSWITALQLTTVEAQQKDNCTNVLTPMIF
;
A
#
# COMPACT_ATOMS: atom_id res chain seq x y z
N ILE A 1 21.97 25.12 16.43
CA ILE A 1 20.94 26.20 16.35
C ILE A 1 20.38 26.21 14.94
N ARG A 2 19.05 26.36 14.75
CA ARG A 2 18.49 26.70 13.43
C ARG A 2 18.30 28.21 13.40
N TYR A 3 19.01 28.91 12.53
CA TYR A 3 18.81 30.34 12.34
C TYR A 3 17.41 30.59 11.76
N GLY A 4 16.77 31.69 12.17
CA GLY A 4 15.47 32.10 11.62
C GLY A 4 15.58 32.53 10.15
N ALA A 5 14.43 32.86 9.55
CA ALA A 5 14.32 33.26 8.14
C ALA A 5 15.08 34.56 7.74
N TRP A 6 15.83 35.17 8.67
CA TRP A 6 16.63 36.39 8.47
C TRP A 6 17.69 36.30 7.36
N TYR A 7 18.12 35.09 6.98
CA TYR A 7 19.08 34.86 5.90
C TYR A 7 18.43 34.41 4.58
N LEU A 8 17.11 34.46 4.44
CA LEU A 8 16.40 34.11 3.21
C LEU A 8 16.15 35.35 2.35
N ASP A 9 16.79 35.40 1.18
CA ASP A 9 16.61 36.45 0.17
C ASP A 9 15.12 36.79 -0.07
N PRO A 10 14.67 38.05 0.07
CA PRO A 10 13.28 38.45 -0.18
C PRO A 10 12.75 38.09 -1.58
N LYS A 11 13.65 37.88 -2.55
CA LYS A 11 13.34 37.43 -3.91
C LYS A 11 12.82 35.98 -3.97
N THR A 12 13.16 35.16 -2.97
CA THR A 12 12.72 33.75 -2.86
C THR A 12 11.38 33.59 -2.14
N TRP A 13 10.83 34.66 -1.58
CA TRP A 13 9.61 34.61 -0.79
C TRP A 13 8.39 34.40 -1.69
N ARG A 14 7.67 33.29 -1.49
CA ARG A 14 6.41 33.02 -2.18
C ARG A 14 5.34 33.97 -1.67
N LYS A 15 4.89 34.92 -2.51
CA LYS A 15 3.77 35.81 -2.19
C LYS A 15 2.50 34.99 -1.92
N GLN A 16 1.83 35.25 -0.80
CA GLN A 16 0.49 34.72 -0.50
C GLN A 16 -0.54 35.32 -1.48
N LYS A 17 -1.62 34.60 -1.78
CA LYS A 17 -2.74 35.15 -2.55
C LYS A 17 -3.55 36.10 -1.65
N VAL A 18 -3.90 37.28 -2.16
CA VAL A 18 -4.66 38.31 -1.41
C VAL A 18 -6.04 37.82 -0.95
N ASN A 19 -6.65 36.89 -1.70
CA ASN A 19 -8.01 36.43 -1.48
C ASN A 19 -8.12 35.15 -0.62
N GLU A 20 -6.99 34.62 -0.12
CA GLU A 20 -6.95 33.39 0.68
C GLU A 20 -6.37 33.69 2.06
N PRO A 21 -7.06 33.33 3.17
CA PRO A 21 -6.53 33.54 4.51
C PRO A 21 -5.23 32.77 4.73
N LEU A 22 -4.41 33.23 5.67
CA LEU A 22 -3.16 32.54 6.01
C LEU A 22 -3.51 31.21 6.70
N GLU A 23 -3.03 30.09 6.15
CA GLU A 23 -3.20 28.77 6.77
C GLU A 23 -2.51 28.70 8.13
N ASP A 24 -3.18 28.12 9.12
CA ASP A 24 -2.61 27.90 10.45
C ASP A 24 -1.33 27.04 10.37
N PRO A 25 -0.24 27.42 11.05
CA PRO A 25 1.02 26.67 11.02
C PRO A 25 0.87 25.25 11.60
N LYS A 26 -0.15 25.01 12.43
CA LYS A 26 -0.53 23.66 12.90
C LYS A 26 -1.14 22.84 11.75
N ALA A 27 -2.16 23.37 11.07
CA ALA A 27 -2.80 22.71 9.94
C ALA A 27 -1.80 22.38 8.82
N ALA A 28 -0.86 23.28 8.53
CA ALA A 28 0.23 23.02 7.59
C ALA A 28 1.18 21.90 8.05
N ALA A 29 1.55 21.86 9.34
CA ALA A 29 2.38 20.79 9.90
C ALA A 29 1.66 19.44 9.88
N ASP A 30 0.38 19.41 10.24
CA ASP A 30 -0.47 18.23 10.24
C ASP A 30 -0.71 17.71 8.83
N ALA A 31 -0.89 18.59 7.84
CA ALA A 31 -0.97 18.23 6.42
C ALA A 31 0.33 17.56 5.93
N ILE A 32 1.50 18.08 6.34
CA ILE A 32 2.81 17.49 6.01
C ILE A 32 2.99 16.13 6.70
N GLN A 33 2.54 15.96 7.95
CA GLN A 33 2.55 14.64 8.61
C GLN A 33 1.63 13.64 7.92
N ASN A 34 0.40 14.03 7.58
CA ASN A 34 -0.56 13.19 6.87
C ASN A 34 -0.06 12.79 5.47
N LEU A 35 0.59 13.70 4.74
CA LEU A 35 1.27 13.39 3.48
C LEU A 35 2.37 12.34 3.70
N ARG A 36 3.27 12.54 4.68
CA ARG A 36 4.32 11.56 5.01
C ARG A 36 3.76 10.19 5.36
N LYS A 37 2.71 10.13 6.19
CA LYS A 37 2.05 8.87 6.57
C LYS A 37 1.50 8.13 5.35
N ARG A 38 0.77 8.84 4.48
CA ARG A 38 0.23 8.28 3.21
C ARG A 38 1.34 7.80 2.27
N PHE A 39 2.49 8.47 2.23
CA PHE A 39 3.64 7.98 1.46
C PHE A 39 4.24 6.70 2.07
N SER A 40 4.41 6.61 3.40
CA SER A 40 4.88 5.37 4.04
C SER A 40 3.90 4.21 3.89
N GLU A 41 2.59 4.45 4.04
CA GLU A 41 1.55 3.43 3.83
C GLU A 41 1.60 2.88 2.40
N LYS A 42 1.71 3.75 1.38
CA LYS A 42 1.85 3.34 -0.02
C LYS A 42 3.13 2.55 -0.32
N VAL A 43 4.25 2.88 0.32
CA VAL A 43 5.50 2.12 0.17
C VAL A 43 5.37 0.72 0.78
N LEU A 44 4.74 0.58 1.95
CA LEU A 44 4.50 -0.72 2.57
C LEU A 44 3.49 -1.56 1.78
N GLN A 45 2.40 -0.95 1.29
CA GLN A 45 1.39 -1.57 0.43
C GLN A 45 2.04 -2.14 -0.85
N ALA A 46 2.78 -1.30 -1.59
CA ALA A 46 3.48 -1.71 -2.80
C ALA A 46 4.55 -2.78 -2.51
N SER A 47 5.21 -2.73 -1.35
CA SER A 47 6.18 -3.75 -0.94
C SER A 47 5.55 -5.10 -0.62
N LEU A 48 4.32 -5.14 -0.09
CA LEU A 48 3.58 -6.38 0.19
C LEU A 48 3.06 -7.01 -1.10
N GLU A 49 2.52 -6.20 -2.01
CA GLU A 49 2.06 -6.65 -3.33
C GLU A 49 3.23 -7.07 -4.24
N SER A 50 4.43 -6.50 -4.06
CA SER A 50 5.64 -6.87 -4.81
C SER A 50 6.44 -8.04 -4.22
N LEU A 51 6.16 -8.48 -3.00
CA LEU A 51 6.97 -9.51 -2.30
C LEU A 51 6.79 -10.93 -2.88
N TRP A 52 5.88 -11.08 -3.84
CA TRP A 52 5.08 -12.29 -3.99
C TRP A 52 4.64 -12.41 -5.47
N PRO A 53 5.53 -12.87 -6.36
CA PRO A 53 5.29 -12.83 -7.81
C PRO A 53 4.18 -13.79 -8.21
N GLN A 54 3.24 -13.36 -9.07
CA GLN A 54 1.94 -13.98 -9.39
C GLN A 54 1.94 -15.52 -9.53
N SER A 55 3.03 -16.13 -10.01
CA SER A 55 3.27 -17.57 -9.98
C SER A 55 2.99 -18.25 -8.62
N TRP A 56 3.19 -17.55 -7.49
CA TRP A 56 2.95 -18.07 -6.13
C TRP A 56 1.47 -18.35 -5.84
N ILE A 57 0.57 -17.51 -6.35
CA ILE A 57 -0.87 -17.68 -6.26
C ILE A 57 -1.29 -18.88 -7.11
N THR A 58 -0.77 -18.98 -8.34
CA THR A 58 -1.04 -20.12 -9.24
C THR A 58 -0.63 -21.45 -8.61
N ALA A 59 0.52 -21.52 -7.93
CA ALA A 59 0.96 -22.74 -7.24
C ALA A 59 -0.02 -23.16 -6.13
N LEU A 60 -0.48 -22.22 -5.28
CA LEU A 60 -1.43 -22.50 -4.20
C LEU A 60 -2.83 -22.89 -4.73
N GLN A 61 -3.25 -22.34 -5.86
CA GLN A 61 -4.47 -22.77 -6.55
C GLN A 61 -4.33 -24.20 -7.09
N LEU A 62 -3.20 -24.55 -7.71
CA LEU A 62 -2.94 -25.92 -8.21
C LEU A 62 -3.01 -26.95 -7.08
N THR A 63 -2.33 -26.72 -5.95
CA THR A 63 -2.36 -27.66 -4.80
C THR A 63 -3.76 -27.84 -4.22
N THR A 64 -4.65 -26.84 -4.37
CA THR A 64 -6.05 -26.92 -3.92
C THR A 64 -6.89 -27.78 -4.88
N VAL A 65 -6.64 -27.69 -6.20
CA VAL A 65 -7.32 -28.51 -7.21
C VAL A 65 -6.89 -29.98 -7.12
N GLU A 66 -5.60 -30.25 -6.92
CA GLU A 66 -5.08 -31.63 -6.77
C GLU A 66 -5.66 -32.36 -5.54
N ALA A 67 -5.90 -31.64 -4.44
CA ALA A 67 -6.57 -32.21 -3.28
C ALA A 67 -7.99 -32.73 -3.62
N GLN A 68 -8.79 -31.92 -4.33
CA GLN A 68 -10.15 -32.29 -4.74
C GLN A 68 -10.18 -33.41 -5.80
N GLN A 69 -9.15 -33.51 -6.64
CA GLN A 69 -9.02 -34.61 -7.60
C GLN A 69 -8.86 -35.97 -6.90
N LYS A 70 -8.14 -36.00 -5.77
CA LYS A 70 -7.84 -37.24 -5.03
C LYS A 70 -9.09 -37.85 -4.37
N ASP A 71 -9.98 -37.02 -3.83
CA ASP A 71 -11.23 -37.47 -3.21
C ASP A 71 -12.22 -38.03 -4.26
N ASN A 72 -12.22 -37.46 -5.47
CA ASN A 72 -13.08 -37.88 -6.57
C ASN A 72 -12.74 -39.30 -7.07
N CYS A 73 -11.46 -39.60 -7.31
CA CYS A 73 -11.00 -40.90 -7.82
C CYS A 73 -11.33 -42.10 -6.91
N THR A 74 -11.66 -41.89 -5.63
CA THR A 74 -11.97 -42.97 -4.68
C THR A 74 -13.40 -43.53 -4.87
N ASN A 75 -14.30 -42.80 -5.55
CA ASN A 75 -15.73 -43.15 -5.65
C ASN A 75 -16.11 -44.01 -6.87
N VAL A 76 -15.13 -44.50 -7.65
CA VAL A 76 -15.39 -45.19 -8.94
C VAL A 76 -14.98 -46.68 -8.94
N LEU A 77 -14.51 -47.23 -7.81
CA LEU A 77 -13.99 -48.60 -7.72
C LEU A 77 -14.52 -49.38 -6.50
N THR A 78 -15.83 -49.63 -6.48
CA THR A 78 -16.44 -50.69 -5.67
C THR A 78 -17.29 -51.60 -6.58
N PRO A 79 -16.89 -52.86 -6.83
CA PRO A 79 -17.67 -53.79 -7.66
C PRO A 79 -18.93 -54.27 -6.96
N MET A 80 -19.89 -54.76 -7.75
CA MET A 80 -21.18 -55.29 -7.27
C MET A 80 -21.00 -56.52 -6.34
N ILE A 81 -21.74 -56.54 -5.24
CA ILE A 81 -22.12 -57.77 -4.53
C ILE A 81 -23.58 -57.62 -4.05
N PHE A 82 -24.49 -58.36 -4.69
CA PHE A 82 -25.80 -58.81 -4.20
C PHE A 82 -26.25 -60.02 -5.03
#